data_AF-A0A832Y4B3-F1
#
_entry.id   AF-A0A832Y4B3-F1
#
_cell.length_a   1.000
_cell.length_b   1.000
_cell.length_c   1.000
_cell.angle_alpha   90.00
_cell.angle_beta   90.00
_cell.angle_gamma   90.00
#
_symmetry.space_group_name_H-M   'P 1'
#
loop_
_entity.id
_entity.type
_entity.pdbx_description
1 polymer ?
#
loop_
_entity_poly.entity_id
_entity_poly.type
_entity_poly.pdbx_seq_one_letter_code
_entity_poly.pdbx_strand_id
1 'polypeptide(L)'
;MMDSNNGPARASILILTMLLTSLLLALTPSAAAEAETRSSHTYVEQFGPSFDKVIIATTEDDLSTPRDLAFHPNSARPNELWIANRATDSITIVHNTGLEDQYSENRQDSYANHFMEEISAFAFGQYDSEFDYIFASAQESRNTYNGQQSPNDFMGPALWPSSLDHFAEEHQSDSRLGSHLDMLHESPQGMGIAHDSGNAYWYNDGHYGELVYYDFSSDHDTGGDDHDDGIVRRYSEITPTRRVGVPGHMILDKSNGILYIADTGAGRVLWVNTDDTSTTTTNIMGSSTQKDSSLAEYSEITNVEWGVLASGLDDPSGIALQGDKLFVSLNGNGKIKAYGLAGNGKSATHLQTIDTNANSIMGLEVGPNDKLYYVSSSNNRVIRIDPHPDADLDWIRDSLDDCDQTYGTSTEDRVGCPDQDGDGWS
;
A
#
# COMPACT_ATOMS: atom_id res chain seq x y z
N MET A 1 -1.68 55.88 72.70
CA MET A 1 -0.78 55.79 73.86
C MET A 1 0.26 54.76 73.53
N MET A 2 1.53 55.18 73.56
CA MET A 2 2.71 54.34 73.39
C MET A 2 2.79 53.30 74.53
N ASP A 3 3.32 52.11 74.26
CA ASP A 3 4.67 51.79 74.73
C ASP A 3 5.23 50.52 74.10
N SER A 4 6.53 50.60 73.83
CA SER A 4 7.41 49.62 73.22
C SER A 4 8.05 48.71 74.27
N ASN A 5 8.53 47.54 73.84
CA ASN A 5 9.96 47.20 73.74
C ASN A 5 10.35 45.74 74.10
N ASN A 6 11.29 45.26 73.30
CA ASN A 6 12.38 44.31 73.61
C ASN A 6 12.14 42.78 73.56
N GLY A 7 12.68 42.15 72.49
CA GLY A 7 13.40 40.87 72.62
C GLY A 7 14.78 41.07 73.29
N PRO A 8 15.71 40.09 73.37
CA PRO A 8 15.90 38.91 72.51
C PRO A 8 16.31 37.61 73.25
N ALA A 9 16.52 36.49 72.54
CA ALA A 9 17.74 35.63 72.60
C ALA A 9 17.50 34.21 72.02
N ARG A 10 18.48 33.74 71.26
CA ARG A 10 18.57 32.46 70.52
C ARG A 10 19.31 31.39 71.34
N ALA A 11 18.99 30.11 71.10
CA ALA A 11 19.91 28.96 70.85
C ALA A 11 19.12 27.64 71.00
N SER A 12 18.78 26.92 69.92
CA SER A 12 19.56 25.85 69.24
C SER A 12 19.27 24.44 69.79
N ILE A 13 18.81 23.51 68.91
CA ILE A 13 19.34 22.14 68.70
C ILE A 13 18.53 21.39 67.59
N LEU A 14 19.30 21.00 66.55
CA LEU A 14 19.24 19.88 65.58
C LEU A 14 17.93 19.37 64.92
N ILE A 15 17.80 19.68 63.63
CA ILE A 15 17.82 18.80 62.43
C ILE A 15 17.53 17.29 62.62
N LEU A 16 16.43 16.82 62.02
CA LEU A 16 16.45 15.65 61.12
C LEU A 16 15.43 15.84 59.99
N THR A 17 15.97 15.94 58.78
CA THR A 17 15.31 16.03 57.47
C THR A 17 14.72 14.68 57.05
N MET A 18 13.44 14.66 56.69
CA MET A 18 12.90 13.74 55.67
C MET A 18 12.07 14.57 54.68
N LEU A 19 12.69 14.93 53.55
CA LEU A 19 11.99 15.39 52.37
C LEU A 19 11.23 14.19 51.78
N LEU A 20 9.90 14.23 51.79
CA LEU A 20 9.10 13.51 50.79
C LEU A 20 8.78 14.51 49.67
N THR A 21 9.61 14.51 48.63
CA THR A 21 9.22 15.03 47.32
C THR A 21 8.28 14.02 46.68
N SER A 22 6.98 14.27 46.75
CA SER A 22 5.99 13.58 45.93
C SER A 22 6.10 14.10 44.50
N LEU A 23 7.01 13.48 43.74
CA LEU A 23 7.11 13.59 42.29
C LEU A 23 5.84 12.96 41.71
N LEU A 24 4.92 13.76 41.17
CA LEU A 24 3.91 13.25 40.24
C LEU A 24 4.68 12.69 39.03
N LEU A 25 4.86 11.38 38.98
CA LEU A 25 5.20 10.69 37.74
C LEU A 25 4.01 10.87 36.79
N ALA A 26 4.18 11.74 35.81
CA ALA A 26 3.43 11.62 34.58
C ALA A 26 3.72 10.22 34.00
N LEU A 27 2.72 9.35 34.03
CA LEU A 27 2.71 8.13 33.24
C LEU A 27 2.56 8.57 31.78
N THR A 28 3.67 8.97 31.16
CA THR A 28 3.80 8.88 29.71
C THR A 28 3.68 7.40 29.37
N PRO A 29 2.79 6.98 28.47
CA PRO A 29 2.95 5.66 27.87
C PRO A 29 4.32 5.71 27.20
N SER A 30 5.27 4.97 27.77
CA SER A 30 6.53 4.72 27.09
C SER A 30 6.12 3.93 25.85
N ALA A 31 6.07 4.61 24.70
CA ALA A 31 6.28 3.97 23.42
C ALA A 31 7.71 3.42 23.45
N ALA A 32 7.89 2.33 24.20
CA ALA A 32 8.90 1.37 23.85
C ALA A 32 8.38 0.82 22.52
N ALA A 33 8.86 1.42 21.44
CA ALA A 33 8.87 0.76 20.15
C ALA A 33 9.44 -0.63 20.42
N GLU A 34 8.59 -1.64 20.32
CA GLU A 34 9.06 -2.97 20.00
C GLU A 34 9.75 -2.82 18.65
N ALA A 35 11.05 -2.52 18.69
CA ALA A 35 11.92 -2.92 17.63
C ALA A 35 11.88 -4.44 17.66
N GLU A 36 10.86 -5.02 17.04
CA GLU A 36 10.90 -6.41 16.65
C GLU A 36 12.22 -6.59 15.90
N THR A 37 13.12 -7.33 16.52
CA THR A 37 14.30 -7.84 15.85
C THR A 37 13.79 -8.64 14.66
N ARG A 38 13.81 -8.02 13.47
CA ARG A 38 13.53 -8.65 12.18
C ARG A 38 14.39 -9.91 12.07
N SER A 39 13.82 -11.04 12.46
CA SER A 39 14.47 -12.34 12.39
C SER A 39 14.40 -12.79 10.94
N SER A 40 15.54 -13.12 10.35
CA SER A 40 15.61 -13.59 8.96
C SER A 40 14.96 -14.98 8.86
N HIS A 41 13.64 -15.02 8.75
CA HIS A 41 12.92 -16.23 8.41
C HIS A 41 13.08 -16.45 6.90
N THR A 42 13.81 -17.51 6.53
CA THR A 42 13.86 -18.00 5.14
C THR A 42 12.52 -18.60 4.71
N TYR A 43 11.69 -18.99 5.68
CA TYR A 43 10.33 -19.46 5.46
C TYR A 43 9.38 -18.28 5.15
N VAL A 44 8.56 -18.46 4.13
CA VAL A 44 7.53 -17.51 3.71
C VAL A 44 6.18 -18.17 3.91
N GLU A 45 5.55 -17.89 5.05
CA GLU A 45 4.27 -18.50 5.45
C GLU A 45 3.17 -18.31 4.40
N GLN A 46 3.17 -17.17 3.68
CA GLN A 46 2.23 -16.86 2.59
C GLN A 46 2.35 -17.82 1.40
N PHE A 47 3.46 -18.56 1.29
CA PHE A 47 3.70 -19.53 0.22
C PHE A 47 3.62 -20.97 0.72
N GLY A 48 4.15 -21.23 1.91
CA GLY A 48 4.30 -22.58 2.47
C GLY A 48 5.17 -23.51 1.63
N PRO A 49 5.21 -24.81 1.96
CA PRO A 49 5.86 -25.86 1.14
C PRO A 49 5.12 -26.11 -0.18
N SER A 50 3.80 -25.90 -0.18
CA SER A 50 2.91 -25.93 -1.34
C SER A 50 1.61 -25.22 -0.96
N PHE A 51 0.75 -24.90 -1.93
CA PHE A 51 -0.49 -24.16 -1.67
C PHE A 51 -1.61 -24.57 -2.61
N ASP A 52 -2.85 -24.38 -2.15
CA ASP A 52 -4.04 -24.37 -2.99
C ASP A 52 -4.31 -22.96 -3.50
N LYS A 53 -4.98 -22.88 -4.67
CA LYS A 53 -5.46 -21.62 -5.25
C LYS A 53 -6.97 -21.57 -5.14
N VAL A 54 -7.48 -20.61 -4.37
CA VAL A 54 -8.92 -20.41 -4.18
C VAL A 54 -9.37 -19.22 -5.03
N ILE A 55 -10.32 -19.44 -5.93
CA ILE A 55 -10.91 -18.35 -6.71
C ILE A 55 -11.85 -17.57 -5.79
N ILE A 56 -11.62 -16.27 -5.66
CA ILE A 56 -12.39 -15.36 -4.82
C ILE A 56 -13.46 -14.65 -5.62
N ALA A 57 -13.10 -14.11 -6.78
CA ALA A 57 -14.02 -13.39 -7.65
C ALA A 57 -13.68 -13.65 -9.12
N THR A 58 -14.71 -13.56 -9.98
CA THR A 58 -14.62 -13.81 -11.42
C THR A 58 -15.41 -12.77 -12.22
N THR A 59 -15.57 -12.98 -13.53
CA THR A 59 -16.52 -12.19 -14.34
C THR A 59 -17.98 -12.28 -13.87
N GLU A 60 -18.35 -13.32 -13.11
CA GLU A 60 -19.69 -13.42 -12.50
C GLU A 60 -19.90 -12.39 -11.37
N ASP A 61 -18.80 -11.81 -10.86
CA ASP A 61 -18.74 -10.75 -9.85
C ASP A 61 -18.38 -9.39 -10.50
N ASP A 62 -18.73 -9.21 -11.77
CA ASP A 62 -18.46 -8.01 -12.56
C ASP A 62 -16.98 -7.64 -12.73
N LEU A 63 -16.06 -8.61 -12.59
CA LEU A 63 -14.64 -8.36 -12.91
C LEU A 63 -14.42 -8.14 -14.40
N SER A 64 -13.77 -7.03 -14.74
CA SER A 64 -13.48 -6.63 -16.12
C SER A 64 -12.11 -5.97 -16.27
N THR A 65 -11.14 -6.76 -16.72
CA THR A 65 -9.71 -6.42 -16.72
C THR A 65 -9.27 -5.87 -15.36
N PRO A 66 -9.42 -6.65 -14.27
CA PRO A 66 -9.03 -6.21 -12.94
C PRO A 66 -7.52 -5.93 -12.92
N ARG A 67 -7.11 -4.91 -12.14
CA ARG A 67 -5.71 -4.49 -12.04
C ARG A 67 -5.17 -4.44 -10.63
N ASP A 68 -6.00 -4.04 -9.69
CA ASP A 68 -5.59 -3.82 -8.31
C ASP A 68 -6.64 -4.33 -7.33
N LEU A 69 -6.22 -4.57 -6.10
CA LEU A 69 -7.07 -5.00 -5.01
C LEU A 69 -6.54 -4.54 -3.66
N ALA A 70 -7.43 -4.23 -2.71
CA ALA A 70 -7.07 -3.91 -1.34
C ALA A 70 -8.20 -4.27 -0.38
N PHE A 71 -7.87 -4.73 0.82
CA PHE A 71 -8.88 -4.90 1.87
C PHE A 71 -9.24 -3.55 2.51
N HIS A 72 -10.51 -3.39 2.85
CA HIS A 72 -10.98 -2.19 3.52
C HIS A 72 -10.30 -2.03 4.88
N PRO A 73 -9.70 -0.86 5.23
CA PRO A 73 -8.88 -0.73 6.44
C PRO A 73 -9.70 -0.72 7.74
N ASN A 74 -10.99 -0.44 7.66
CA ASN A 74 -11.88 -0.45 8.82
C ASN A 74 -11.92 -1.84 9.46
N SER A 75 -11.44 -1.94 10.70
CA SER A 75 -11.40 -3.18 11.49
C SER A 75 -12.77 -3.87 11.68
N ALA A 76 -13.88 -3.16 11.47
CA ALA A 76 -15.23 -3.73 11.48
C ALA A 76 -15.63 -4.40 10.15
N ARG A 77 -14.87 -4.18 9.07
CA ARG A 77 -15.08 -4.70 7.71
C ARG A 77 -13.87 -5.54 7.22
N PRO A 78 -13.27 -6.42 8.05
CA PRO A 78 -11.96 -7.01 7.74
C PRO A 78 -11.94 -7.94 6.52
N ASN A 79 -13.11 -8.44 6.09
CA ASN A 79 -13.25 -9.33 4.93
C ASN A 79 -13.88 -8.62 3.73
N GLU A 80 -13.81 -7.29 3.66
CA GLU A 80 -14.31 -6.54 2.51
C GLU A 80 -13.16 -6.20 1.56
N LEU A 81 -13.20 -6.76 0.35
CA LEU A 81 -12.15 -6.65 -0.65
C LEU A 81 -12.61 -5.79 -1.82
N TRP A 82 -11.87 -4.72 -2.10
CA TRP A 82 -12.13 -3.81 -3.22
C TRP A 82 -11.23 -4.18 -4.39
N ILE A 83 -11.76 -4.18 -5.60
CA ILE A 83 -11.05 -4.62 -6.81
C ILE A 83 -11.27 -3.61 -7.93
N ALA A 84 -10.18 -3.03 -8.44
CA ALA A 84 -10.22 -2.03 -9.50
C ALA A 84 -10.34 -2.68 -10.88
N ASN A 85 -11.39 -2.33 -11.63
CA ASN A 85 -11.69 -2.84 -12.97
C ASN A 85 -11.37 -1.79 -14.04
N ARG A 86 -10.26 -1.98 -14.76
CA ARG A 86 -9.82 -1.03 -15.79
C ARG A 86 -10.79 -0.89 -16.94
N ALA A 87 -11.45 -1.97 -17.36
CA ALA A 87 -12.26 -1.92 -18.58
C ALA A 87 -13.64 -1.28 -18.39
N THR A 88 -14.07 -1.08 -17.14
CA THR A 88 -15.38 -0.52 -16.78
C THR A 88 -15.28 0.75 -15.96
N ASP A 89 -14.07 1.20 -15.61
CA ASP A 89 -13.82 2.34 -14.71
C ASP A 89 -14.62 2.21 -13.41
N SER A 90 -14.58 1.02 -12.81
CA SER A 90 -15.43 0.69 -11.67
C SER A 90 -14.68 -0.13 -10.61
N ILE A 91 -15.26 -0.19 -9.41
CA ILE A 91 -14.77 -1.03 -8.33
C ILE A 91 -15.77 -2.17 -8.08
N THR A 92 -15.30 -3.41 -8.10
CA THR A 92 -16.04 -4.54 -7.53
C THR A 92 -15.68 -4.66 -6.06
N ILE A 93 -16.68 -4.76 -5.20
CA ILE A 93 -16.54 -4.95 -3.76
C ILE A 93 -17.04 -6.35 -3.41
N VAL A 94 -16.17 -7.17 -2.82
CA VAL A 94 -16.50 -8.51 -2.33
C VAL A 94 -16.63 -8.45 -0.82
N HIS A 95 -17.83 -8.72 -0.34
CA HIS A 95 -18.17 -8.78 1.08
C HIS A 95 -17.96 -10.19 1.62
N ASN A 96 -17.60 -10.31 2.90
CA ASN A 96 -17.34 -11.60 3.56
C ASN A 96 -16.36 -12.47 2.76
N THR A 97 -15.34 -11.85 2.18
CA THR A 97 -14.36 -12.45 1.30
C THR A 97 -13.78 -13.74 1.89
N GLY A 98 -13.97 -14.86 1.18
CA GLY A 98 -13.48 -16.16 1.57
C GLY A 98 -14.28 -16.89 2.66
N LEU A 99 -15.44 -16.35 3.06
CA LEU A 99 -16.40 -17.00 3.98
C LEU A 99 -17.57 -17.62 3.21
N GLU A 100 -18.42 -18.40 3.91
CA GLU A 100 -19.55 -19.11 3.30
C GLU A 100 -20.63 -18.18 2.73
N ASP A 101 -20.79 -16.98 3.30
CA ASP A 101 -21.78 -15.97 2.92
C ASP A 101 -21.17 -14.82 2.11
N GLN A 102 -20.12 -15.11 1.33
CA GLN A 102 -19.51 -14.17 0.40
C GLN A 102 -20.53 -13.70 -0.66
N TYR A 103 -20.55 -12.39 -0.93
CA TYR A 103 -21.29 -11.80 -2.06
C TYR A 103 -20.53 -10.61 -2.62
N SER A 104 -20.90 -10.16 -3.81
CA SER A 104 -20.26 -9.03 -4.50
C SER A 104 -21.27 -7.96 -4.92
N GLU A 105 -20.79 -6.72 -5.04
CA GLU A 105 -21.47 -5.61 -5.72
C GLU A 105 -20.46 -4.84 -6.59
N ASN A 106 -20.92 -4.20 -7.66
CA ASN A 106 -20.09 -3.31 -8.48
C ASN A 106 -20.55 -1.87 -8.32
N ARG A 107 -19.59 -0.95 -8.18
CA ARG A 107 -19.80 0.49 -8.04
C ARG A 107 -19.12 1.21 -9.19
N GLN A 108 -19.91 1.89 -10.02
CA GLN A 108 -19.45 2.69 -11.15
C GLN A 108 -20.04 4.09 -11.05
N ASP A 109 -19.17 5.09 -10.89
CA ASP A 109 -19.58 6.49 -10.86
C ASP A 109 -19.95 7.00 -12.26
N SER A 110 -20.96 7.89 -12.34
CA SER A 110 -21.43 8.44 -13.62
C SER A 110 -20.39 9.33 -14.34
N TYR A 111 -19.38 9.82 -13.61
CA TYR A 111 -18.23 10.58 -14.11
C TYR A 111 -16.92 9.77 -14.09
N ALA A 112 -17.00 8.45 -13.89
CA ALA A 112 -15.82 7.57 -13.87
C ALA A 112 -14.97 7.65 -15.14
N ASN A 113 -15.56 7.98 -16.29
CA ASN A 113 -14.82 8.18 -17.54
C ASN A 113 -13.82 9.35 -17.50
N HIS A 114 -13.91 10.24 -16.50
CA HIS A 114 -12.91 11.26 -16.22
C HIS A 114 -12.10 10.93 -14.97
N PHE A 115 -12.77 10.65 -13.84
CA PHE A 115 -12.11 10.54 -12.54
C PHE A 115 -11.53 9.14 -12.25
N MET A 116 -11.89 8.11 -13.02
CA MET A 116 -11.45 6.73 -12.83
C MET A 116 -11.08 6.03 -14.16
N GLU A 117 -10.80 6.81 -15.20
CA GLU A 117 -10.61 6.32 -16.57
C GLU A 117 -9.43 5.35 -16.67
N GLU A 118 -9.70 4.11 -17.07
CA GLU A 118 -8.73 3.02 -17.13
C GLU A 118 -7.91 2.85 -15.84
N ILE A 119 -8.59 2.90 -14.69
CA ILE A 119 -7.99 2.75 -13.36
C ILE A 119 -6.91 1.67 -13.33
N SER A 120 -5.73 2.04 -12.85
CA SER A 120 -4.54 1.18 -12.77
C SER A 120 -4.23 0.74 -11.35
N ALA A 121 -4.50 1.60 -10.38
CA ALA A 121 -4.23 1.38 -8.97
C ALA A 121 -5.13 2.24 -8.08
N PHE A 122 -5.29 1.84 -6.82
CA PHE A 122 -5.88 2.68 -5.79
C PHE A 122 -5.24 2.40 -4.43
N ALA A 123 -5.35 3.36 -3.51
CA ALA A 123 -4.87 3.20 -2.15
C ALA A 123 -5.85 3.83 -1.16
N PHE A 124 -6.25 3.08 -0.15
CA PHE A 124 -6.95 3.65 0.99
C PHE A 124 -6.02 4.56 1.81
N GLY A 125 -6.61 5.61 2.36
CA GLY A 125 -5.93 6.66 3.09
C GLY A 125 -6.39 6.81 4.54
N GLN A 126 -6.65 8.05 4.95
CA GLN A 126 -7.09 8.35 6.32
C GLN A 126 -8.58 8.04 6.54
N TYR A 127 -8.95 7.84 7.80
CA TYR A 127 -10.35 7.78 8.21
C TYR A 127 -10.94 9.19 8.28
N ASP A 128 -12.12 9.34 7.70
CA ASP A 128 -13.01 10.48 7.81
C ASP A 128 -14.35 10.08 8.45
N SER A 129 -14.95 10.99 9.20
CA SER A 129 -16.18 10.71 9.94
C SER A 129 -17.45 10.60 9.09
N GLU A 130 -17.46 11.21 7.91
CA GLU A 130 -18.55 11.18 6.94
C GLU A 130 -18.28 10.12 5.86
N PHE A 131 -17.05 10.10 5.32
CA PHE A 131 -16.70 9.31 4.15
C PHE A 131 -16.07 7.94 4.43
N ASP A 132 -16.00 7.53 5.71
CA ASP A 132 -15.21 6.38 6.19
C ASP A 132 -13.73 6.55 5.80
N TYR A 133 -13.01 5.49 5.44
CA TYR A 133 -11.66 5.66 4.91
C TYR A 133 -11.70 6.29 3.53
N ILE A 134 -11.09 7.44 3.33
CA ILE A 134 -10.97 7.97 1.96
C ILE A 134 -10.01 7.10 1.16
N PHE A 135 -10.12 7.08 -0.16
CA PHE A 135 -9.12 6.44 -1.02
C PHE A 135 -8.80 7.33 -2.22
N ALA A 136 -7.61 7.16 -2.79
CA ALA A 136 -7.25 7.80 -4.04
C ALA A 136 -6.98 6.75 -5.12
N SER A 137 -7.24 7.11 -6.38
CA SER A 137 -7.04 6.24 -7.54
C SER A 137 -6.09 6.86 -8.56
N ALA A 138 -5.42 5.99 -9.32
CA ALA A 138 -4.57 6.34 -10.45
C ALA A 138 -5.18 5.80 -11.75
N GLN A 139 -5.12 6.62 -12.80
CA GLN A 139 -5.80 6.42 -14.08
C GLN A 139 -4.76 6.28 -15.18
N GLU A 140 -4.74 5.15 -15.91
CA GLU A 140 -3.82 4.98 -17.04
C GLU A 140 -4.29 5.74 -18.30
N SER A 141 -4.75 6.98 -18.13
CA SER A 141 -5.38 7.78 -19.17
C SER A 141 -4.63 9.09 -19.44
N ARG A 142 -4.83 9.63 -20.65
CA ARG A 142 -4.44 11.01 -21.03
C ARG A 142 -5.63 11.97 -21.04
N ASN A 143 -6.65 11.65 -20.22
CA ASN A 143 -7.93 12.35 -20.12
C ASN A 143 -8.71 12.32 -21.45
N THR A 144 -9.09 11.12 -21.89
CA THR A 144 -9.79 10.95 -23.18
C THR A 144 -11.28 10.73 -23.02
N TYR A 145 -11.80 10.64 -21.79
CA TYR A 145 -13.22 10.42 -21.53
C TYR A 145 -13.71 9.12 -22.19
N ASN A 146 -12.97 8.03 -22.06
CA ASN A 146 -13.16 6.77 -22.78
C ASN A 146 -13.16 6.95 -24.31
N GLY A 147 -12.20 7.73 -24.80
CA GLY A 147 -12.05 8.03 -26.23
C GLY A 147 -13.10 9.00 -26.80
N GLN A 148 -13.93 9.62 -25.97
CA GLN A 148 -14.90 10.64 -26.41
C GLN A 148 -14.23 11.97 -26.76
N GLN A 149 -13.02 12.22 -26.25
CA GLN A 149 -12.24 13.44 -26.50
C GLN A 149 -10.82 13.12 -26.97
N SER A 150 -10.17 14.12 -27.59
CA SER A 150 -8.74 14.03 -27.88
C SER A 150 -7.94 14.17 -26.58
N PRO A 151 -6.82 13.46 -26.42
CA PRO A 151 -6.01 13.56 -25.21
C PRO A 151 -5.51 14.99 -25.01
N ASN A 152 -5.61 15.49 -23.78
CA ASN A 152 -5.18 16.84 -23.40
C ASN A 152 -4.12 16.84 -22.26
N ASP A 153 -3.75 15.66 -21.75
CA ASP A 153 -2.77 15.46 -20.68
C ASP A 153 -3.18 16.10 -19.33
N PHE A 154 -4.48 16.36 -19.15
CA PHE A 154 -5.06 16.93 -17.94
C PHE A 154 -5.68 15.82 -17.09
N MET A 155 -4.84 14.91 -16.62
CA MET A 155 -5.19 13.75 -15.78
C MET A 155 -4.23 13.72 -14.59
N GLY A 156 -4.66 13.08 -13.51
CA GLY A 156 -3.90 12.88 -12.29
C GLY A 156 -4.78 12.14 -11.28
N PRO A 157 -4.34 11.98 -10.02
CA PRO A 157 -5.07 11.20 -9.05
C PRO A 157 -6.41 11.84 -8.68
N ALA A 158 -7.39 11.01 -8.36
CA ALA A 158 -8.70 11.43 -7.85
C ALA A 158 -8.97 10.82 -6.48
N LEU A 159 -9.53 11.62 -5.57
CA LEU A 159 -9.89 11.27 -4.20
C LEU A 159 -11.38 10.88 -4.11
N TRP A 160 -11.69 9.91 -3.27
CA TRP A 160 -13.01 9.26 -3.21
C TRP A 160 -13.38 8.88 -1.77
N PRO A 161 -14.69 8.83 -1.44
CA PRO A 161 -15.17 8.21 -0.21
C PRO A 161 -15.13 6.67 -0.34
N SER A 162 -14.98 5.93 0.76
CA SER A 162 -15.22 4.47 0.77
C SER A 162 -16.52 4.07 1.48
N SER A 163 -17.21 5.04 2.08
CA SER A 163 -18.57 4.85 2.57
C SER A 163 -19.48 4.44 1.42
N LEU A 164 -20.17 3.30 1.59
CA LEU A 164 -21.06 2.72 0.58
C LEU A 164 -22.35 3.53 0.37
N ASP A 165 -22.63 4.49 1.26
CA ASP A 165 -23.74 5.44 1.11
C ASP A 165 -23.36 6.64 0.20
N HIS A 166 -22.06 6.86 -0.04
CA HIS A 166 -21.56 7.99 -0.85
C HIS A 166 -20.94 7.54 -2.18
N PHE A 167 -20.06 6.54 -2.14
CA PHE A 167 -19.29 6.10 -3.30
C PHE A 167 -20.17 5.54 -4.42
N ALA A 168 -20.09 6.18 -5.59
CA ALA A 168 -20.92 5.95 -6.76
C ALA A 168 -22.44 6.06 -6.50
N GLU A 169 -22.86 6.77 -5.46
CA GLU A 169 -24.27 6.97 -5.09
C GLU A 169 -24.67 8.45 -5.11
N GLU A 170 -23.78 9.35 -4.68
CA GLU A 170 -24.05 10.79 -4.68
C GLU A 170 -23.80 11.45 -6.03
N HIS A 171 -24.65 12.40 -6.39
CA HIS A 171 -24.51 13.23 -7.61
C HIS A 171 -24.46 12.47 -8.94
N GLN A 172 -25.07 11.27 -8.99
CA GLN A 172 -25.04 10.41 -10.17
C GLN A 172 -25.93 10.90 -11.34
N SER A 173 -26.79 11.89 -11.12
CA SER A 173 -27.78 12.34 -12.12
C SER A 173 -28.12 13.83 -12.05
N ASP A 174 -27.27 14.64 -11.43
CA ASP A 174 -27.45 16.09 -11.32
C ASP A 174 -26.30 16.85 -12.02
N SER A 175 -26.04 18.10 -11.62
CA SER A 175 -25.01 18.94 -12.22
C SER A 175 -23.64 18.86 -11.55
N ARG A 176 -23.52 18.15 -10.43
CA ARG A 176 -22.25 17.90 -9.75
C ARG A 176 -21.53 16.71 -10.38
N LEU A 177 -20.24 16.60 -10.10
CA LEU A 177 -19.31 15.72 -10.81
C LEU A 177 -19.20 14.33 -10.17
N GLY A 178 -20.34 13.70 -9.86
CA GLY A 178 -20.39 12.38 -9.23
C GLY A 178 -19.94 12.39 -7.77
N SER A 179 -19.46 11.24 -7.30
CA SER A 179 -19.13 10.99 -5.89
C SER A 179 -17.67 11.24 -5.51
N HIS A 180 -16.82 11.65 -6.46
CA HIS A 180 -15.43 11.98 -6.16
C HIS A 180 -15.36 13.19 -5.20
N LEU A 181 -14.31 13.26 -4.39
CA LEU A 181 -14.10 14.33 -3.40
C LEU A 181 -13.18 15.43 -3.93
N ASP A 182 -12.22 15.06 -4.77
CA ASP A 182 -11.22 15.97 -5.34
C ASP A 182 -10.48 15.28 -6.51
N MET A 183 -9.89 16.04 -7.41
CA MET A 183 -8.94 15.57 -8.41
C MET A 183 -7.84 16.61 -8.63
N LEU A 184 -6.59 16.15 -8.54
CA LEU A 184 -5.44 16.95 -8.94
C LEU A 184 -4.92 16.45 -10.29
N HIS A 185 -4.33 17.37 -11.05
CA HIS A 185 -3.83 17.10 -12.40
C HIS A 185 -2.30 17.02 -12.41
N GLU A 186 -1.64 17.17 -13.56
CA GLU A 186 -0.18 17.13 -13.78
C GLU A 186 0.42 15.76 -14.17
N SER A 187 -0.28 14.64 -13.99
CA SER A 187 0.31 13.30 -14.15
C SER A 187 -0.61 12.30 -14.87
N PRO A 188 -0.71 12.38 -16.21
CA PRO A 188 -1.42 11.39 -16.99
C PRO A 188 -0.73 10.03 -16.99
N GLN A 189 -1.48 9.00 -17.38
CA GLN A 189 -0.99 7.61 -17.47
C GLN A 189 -0.45 7.09 -16.12
N GLY A 190 -1.17 7.36 -15.03
CA GLY A 190 -0.82 6.89 -13.69
C GLY A 190 -0.69 5.37 -13.63
N MET A 191 0.38 4.89 -13.03
CA MET A 191 0.69 3.45 -12.98
C MET A 191 0.55 2.84 -11.59
N GLY A 192 0.56 3.67 -10.54
CA GLY A 192 0.56 3.24 -9.15
C GLY A 192 0.31 4.42 -8.23
N ILE A 193 -0.26 4.15 -7.07
CA ILE A 193 -0.52 5.14 -6.02
C ILE A 193 -0.29 4.50 -4.65
N ALA A 194 0.23 5.25 -3.69
CA ALA A 194 0.39 4.80 -2.30
C ALA A 194 0.06 5.94 -1.34
N HIS A 195 -0.67 5.63 -0.26
CA HIS A 195 -0.99 6.63 0.76
C HIS A 195 0.24 7.03 1.56
N ASP A 196 0.44 8.34 1.71
CA ASP A 196 1.41 8.91 2.63
C ASP A 196 0.75 9.12 4.00
N SER A 197 0.02 10.22 4.14
CA SER A 197 -0.62 10.69 5.36
C SER A 197 -1.72 11.69 5.00
N GLY A 198 -2.73 11.87 5.84
CA GLY A 198 -3.81 12.81 5.53
C GLY A 198 -4.46 12.53 4.16
N ASN A 199 -4.62 13.59 3.37
CA ASN A 199 -5.03 13.55 1.96
C ASN A 199 -3.82 13.51 1.01
N ALA A 200 -2.66 13.03 1.45
CA ALA A 200 -1.45 12.97 0.65
C ALA A 200 -1.12 11.56 0.15
N TYR A 201 -0.66 11.50 -1.10
CA TYR A 201 -0.38 10.27 -1.82
C TYR A 201 0.88 10.41 -2.69
N TRP A 202 1.63 9.32 -2.76
CA TRP A 202 2.68 9.13 -3.75
C TRP A 202 2.07 8.59 -5.04
N TYR A 203 2.52 9.07 -6.19
CA TYR A 203 1.97 8.77 -7.50
C TYR A 203 3.06 8.46 -8.52
N ASN A 204 2.90 7.36 -9.26
CA ASN A 204 3.79 6.96 -10.35
C ASN A 204 3.27 7.54 -11.67
N ASP A 205 3.83 8.70 -12.07
CA ASP A 205 3.50 9.37 -13.32
C ASP A 205 4.11 8.63 -14.51
N GLY A 206 3.28 7.84 -15.18
CA GLY A 206 3.72 7.04 -16.31
C GLY A 206 3.90 7.82 -17.62
N HIS A 207 3.45 9.08 -17.70
CA HIS A 207 3.59 9.89 -18.91
C HIS A 207 4.92 10.65 -18.92
N TYR A 208 5.21 11.36 -17.84
CA TYR A 208 6.44 12.11 -17.67
C TYR A 208 7.57 11.28 -17.05
N GLY A 209 7.24 10.12 -16.47
CA GLY A 209 8.22 9.17 -15.95
C GLY A 209 8.87 9.67 -14.67
N GLU A 210 8.06 10.15 -13.73
CA GLU A 210 8.52 10.75 -12.47
C GLU A 210 7.72 10.23 -11.28
N LEU A 211 8.33 10.19 -10.10
CA LEU A 211 7.58 10.09 -8.85
C LEU A 211 7.01 11.46 -8.49
N VAL A 212 5.74 11.49 -8.11
CA VAL A 212 5.06 12.73 -7.73
C VAL A 212 4.40 12.55 -6.37
N TYR A 213 4.55 13.52 -5.49
CA TYR A 213 3.77 13.63 -4.27
C TYR A 213 2.61 14.59 -4.51
N TYR A 214 1.41 14.14 -4.19
CA TYR A 214 0.17 14.89 -4.22
C TYR A 214 -0.34 15.06 -2.80
N ASP A 215 -0.84 16.24 -2.47
CA ASP A 215 -1.63 16.48 -1.27
C ASP A 215 -2.84 17.30 -1.69
N PHE A 216 -4.02 16.68 -1.57
CA PHE A 216 -5.30 17.32 -1.90
C PHE A 216 -5.68 18.41 -0.87
N SER A 217 -4.94 18.56 0.25
CA SER A 217 -5.30 19.47 1.33
C SER A 217 -6.72 19.19 1.87
N SER A 218 -7.70 20.03 1.58
CA SER A 218 -9.09 19.86 2.03
C SER A 218 -9.85 19.01 1.03
N ASP A 219 -10.71 18.10 1.48
CA ASP A 219 -11.73 17.56 0.56
C ASP A 219 -12.79 18.63 0.29
N HIS A 220 -13.38 18.62 -0.92
CA HIS A 220 -14.31 19.65 -1.37
C HIS A 220 -15.75 19.13 -1.50
N ASP A 221 -16.10 18.14 -0.66
CA ASP A 221 -17.37 17.40 -0.66
C ASP A 221 -17.64 16.68 -1.99
N THR A 222 -18.61 15.76 -2.03
CA THR A 222 -18.85 14.96 -3.22
C THR A 222 -19.27 15.83 -4.42
N GLY A 223 -18.60 15.59 -5.55
CA GLY A 223 -18.91 16.20 -6.84
C GLY A 223 -18.59 17.69 -6.95
N GLY A 224 -17.80 18.23 -6.01
CA GLY A 224 -17.14 19.52 -6.11
C GLY A 224 -16.08 19.56 -7.21
N ASP A 225 -15.60 20.76 -7.55
CA ASP A 225 -14.55 20.98 -8.55
C ASP A 225 -13.45 21.93 -8.08
N ASP A 226 -13.53 22.41 -6.83
CA ASP A 226 -12.48 23.22 -6.23
C ASP A 226 -11.30 22.33 -5.83
N HIS A 227 -10.09 22.82 -6.07
CA HIS A 227 -8.82 22.14 -5.78
C HIS A 227 -7.65 23.13 -5.74
N ASP A 228 -7.95 24.42 -5.47
CA ASP A 228 -6.97 25.50 -5.48
C ASP A 228 -5.95 25.42 -4.33
N ASP A 229 -6.24 24.60 -3.31
CA ASP A 229 -5.36 24.29 -2.19
C ASP A 229 -4.46 23.06 -2.43
N GLY A 230 -4.53 22.49 -3.64
CA GLY A 230 -3.73 21.36 -4.07
C GLY A 230 -2.22 21.63 -4.08
N ILE A 231 -1.46 20.65 -3.61
CA ILE A 231 0.01 20.67 -3.55
C ILE A 231 0.55 19.53 -4.40
N VAL A 232 1.42 19.87 -5.36
CA VAL A 232 2.06 18.91 -6.24
C VAL A 232 3.58 19.09 -6.22
N ARG A 233 4.30 18.01 -5.89
CA ARG A 233 5.76 17.98 -5.78
C ARG A 233 6.34 16.89 -6.66
N ARG A 234 7.12 17.27 -7.67
CA ARG A 234 7.71 16.34 -8.65
C ARG A 234 9.14 15.97 -8.25
N TYR A 235 9.40 14.69 -8.05
CA TYR A 235 10.72 14.15 -7.71
C TYR A 235 11.43 13.73 -9.00
N SER A 236 12.01 14.70 -9.71
CA SER A 236 12.49 14.54 -11.09
C SER A 236 13.68 13.58 -11.25
N GLU A 237 14.37 13.23 -10.16
CA GLU A 237 15.45 12.23 -10.16
C GLU A 237 14.95 10.79 -10.01
N ILE A 238 13.70 10.59 -9.57
CA ILE A 238 13.09 9.27 -9.45
C ILE A 238 12.32 9.01 -10.74
N THR A 239 12.92 8.23 -11.63
CA THR A 239 12.37 8.01 -12.98
C THR A 239 11.82 6.59 -13.15
N PRO A 240 10.63 6.26 -12.60
CA PRO A 240 9.99 4.98 -12.87
C PRO A 240 9.60 4.91 -14.35
N THR A 241 9.69 3.70 -14.91
CA THR A 241 9.35 3.44 -16.30
C THR A 241 8.13 2.53 -16.37
N ARG A 242 7.27 2.76 -17.35
CA ARG A 242 6.03 2.01 -17.49
C ARG A 242 6.07 1.01 -18.63
N ARG A 243 5.30 -0.06 -18.46
CA ARG A 243 4.81 -0.89 -19.55
C ARG A 243 3.32 -0.63 -19.67
N VAL A 244 2.88 -0.21 -20.86
CA VAL A 244 1.46 0.03 -21.14
C VAL A 244 0.65 -1.20 -20.75
N GLY A 245 -0.42 -1.00 -20.00
CA GLY A 245 -1.33 -2.09 -19.64
C GLY A 245 -1.00 -2.82 -18.34
N VAL A 246 0.19 -2.59 -17.76
CA VAL A 246 0.68 -3.30 -16.57
C VAL A 246 0.99 -2.27 -15.48
N PRO A 247 0.22 -2.23 -14.38
CA PRO A 247 0.43 -1.24 -13.33
C PRO A 247 1.78 -1.44 -12.64
N GLY A 248 2.37 -0.34 -12.19
CA GLY A 248 3.58 -0.29 -11.38
C GLY A 248 3.22 0.14 -9.97
N HIS A 249 2.67 -0.79 -9.18
CA HIS A 249 2.13 -0.52 -7.85
C HIS A 249 3.21 -0.07 -6.87
N MET A 250 2.74 0.60 -5.82
CA MET A 250 3.60 1.20 -4.81
C MET A 250 3.07 0.89 -3.42
N ILE A 251 3.95 0.82 -2.44
CA ILE A 251 3.56 0.70 -1.03
C ILE A 251 4.56 1.46 -0.16
N LEU A 252 4.06 2.23 0.80
CA LEU A 252 4.88 2.96 1.78
C LEU A 252 4.96 2.14 3.08
N ASP A 253 6.17 1.77 3.49
CA ASP A 253 6.41 1.29 4.84
C ASP A 253 6.43 2.48 5.80
N LYS A 254 5.27 2.79 6.38
CA LYS A 254 5.12 3.92 7.31
C LYS A 254 5.95 3.79 8.59
N SER A 255 6.49 2.60 8.89
CA SER A 255 7.34 2.41 10.08
C SER A 255 8.74 3.00 9.91
N ASN A 256 9.20 3.20 8.67
CA ASN A 256 10.55 3.67 8.37
C ASN A 256 10.63 4.69 7.21
N GLY A 257 9.49 5.08 6.62
CA GLY A 257 9.45 6.11 5.58
C GLY A 257 10.02 5.64 4.24
N ILE A 258 10.03 4.33 3.95
CA ILE A 258 10.51 3.82 2.67
C ILE A 258 9.34 3.46 1.76
N LEU A 259 9.24 4.18 0.64
CA LEU A 259 8.33 3.88 -0.46
C LEU A 259 8.97 2.86 -1.40
N TYR A 260 8.28 1.76 -1.67
CA TYR A 260 8.66 0.77 -2.67
C TYR A 260 7.83 0.94 -3.94
N ILE A 261 8.47 0.86 -5.12
CA ILE A 261 7.84 1.08 -6.42
C ILE A 261 8.18 -0.06 -7.36
N ALA A 262 7.17 -0.73 -7.92
CA ALA A 262 7.35 -1.65 -9.03
C ALA A 262 7.59 -0.85 -10.32
N ASP A 263 8.86 -0.74 -10.72
CA ASP A 263 9.26 -0.10 -11.97
C ASP A 263 9.16 -1.13 -13.10
N THR A 264 7.94 -1.28 -13.60
CA THR A 264 7.53 -2.33 -14.54
C THR A 264 8.38 -2.34 -15.80
N GLY A 265 8.57 -1.18 -16.43
CA GLY A 265 9.27 -1.08 -17.72
C GLY A 265 10.77 -1.40 -17.63
N ALA A 266 11.37 -1.26 -16.45
CA ALA A 266 12.79 -1.49 -16.22
C ALA A 266 13.08 -2.83 -15.53
N GLY A 267 12.05 -3.61 -15.20
CA GLY A 267 12.22 -4.91 -14.56
C GLY A 267 12.90 -4.82 -13.19
N ARG A 268 12.52 -3.82 -12.37
CA ARG A 268 13.14 -3.58 -11.06
C ARG A 268 12.14 -3.09 -10.02
N VAL A 269 12.53 -3.13 -8.76
CA VAL A 269 11.84 -2.45 -7.65
C VAL A 269 12.74 -1.34 -7.14
N LEU A 270 12.20 -0.13 -7.04
CA LEU A 270 12.87 1.01 -6.43
C LEU A 270 12.50 1.11 -4.96
N TRP A 271 13.38 1.73 -4.17
CA TRP A 271 13.05 2.26 -2.84
C TRP A 271 13.37 3.75 -2.80
N VAL A 272 12.54 4.55 -2.12
CA VAL A 272 12.70 6.00 -1.96
C VAL A 272 12.47 6.35 -0.48
N ASN A 273 13.37 7.15 0.10
CA ASN A 273 13.23 7.64 1.47
C ASN A 273 12.35 8.89 1.50
N THR A 274 11.09 8.74 1.91
CA THR A 274 10.09 9.82 1.97
C THR A 274 10.35 10.77 3.13
N ASP A 275 11.09 10.33 4.15
CA ASP A 275 11.44 11.11 5.33
C ASP A 275 12.77 11.88 5.15
N ASP A 276 13.34 11.87 3.94
CA ASP A 276 14.62 12.54 3.67
C ASP A 276 14.49 14.07 3.71
N THR A 277 14.98 14.64 4.80
CA THR A 277 15.03 16.09 5.02
C THR A 277 16.17 16.81 4.29
N SER A 278 17.05 16.10 3.58
CA SER A 278 18.21 16.68 2.86
C SER A 278 17.92 17.07 1.42
N THR A 279 16.65 17.00 1.02
CA THR A 279 16.17 17.36 -0.31
C THR A 279 16.30 18.87 -0.60
N THR A 280 16.33 19.19 -1.89
CA THR A 280 16.23 20.57 -2.39
C THR A 280 14.87 20.77 -3.04
N THR A 281 14.15 21.79 -2.59
CA THR A 281 12.85 22.20 -3.15
C THR A 281 13.02 23.45 -4.01
N THR A 282 12.54 23.37 -5.25
CA THR A 282 12.48 24.50 -6.18
C THR A 282 11.02 24.79 -6.52
N ASN A 283 10.55 26.01 -6.23
CA ASN A 283 9.23 26.45 -6.68
C ASN A 283 9.25 26.62 -8.22
N ILE A 284 8.33 25.93 -8.89
CA ILE A 284 8.18 25.95 -10.35
C ILE A 284 6.77 26.39 -10.78
N MET A 285 6.08 27.16 -9.94
CA MET A 285 4.80 27.79 -10.27
C MET A 285 4.93 28.65 -11.55
N GLY A 286 3.95 28.54 -12.44
CA GLY A 286 3.87 29.20 -13.73
C GLY A 286 4.83 28.64 -14.79
N SER A 287 5.50 27.51 -14.53
CA SER A 287 6.33 26.85 -15.53
C SER A 287 5.48 26.27 -16.66
N SER A 288 6.12 25.93 -17.79
CA SER A 288 5.42 25.31 -18.92
C SER A 288 4.96 23.87 -18.66
N THR A 289 5.40 23.25 -17.56
CA THR A 289 4.98 21.89 -17.19
C THR A 289 3.74 21.90 -16.32
N GLN A 290 3.41 23.04 -15.69
CA GLN A 290 2.16 23.19 -14.93
C GLN A 290 0.96 23.21 -15.87
N LYS A 291 0.04 22.28 -15.65
CA LYS A 291 -1.22 22.14 -16.37
C LYS A 291 -2.34 22.90 -15.69
N ASP A 292 -2.42 22.83 -14.37
CA ASP A 292 -3.42 23.50 -13.57
C ASP A 292 -2.84 24.75 -12.91
N SER A 293 -3.36 25.91 -13.31
CA SER A 293 -2.98 27.21 -12.76
C SER A 293 -3.55 27.51 -11.38
N SER A 294 -4.46 26.67 -10.85
CA SER A 294 -5.14 26.91 -9.59
C SER A 294 -4.34 26.46 -8.36
N LEU A 295 -3.41 25.51 -8.51
CA LEU A 295 -2.62 24.91 -7.43
C LEU A 295 -2.01 25.93 -6.45
N ALA A 296 -2.07 25.58 -5.17
CA ALA A 296 -1.38 26.33 -4.11
C ALA A 296 0.15 26.12 -4.16
N GLU A 297 0.60 24.93 -4.53
CA GLU A 297 2.02 24.60 -4.67
C GLU A 297 2.30 23.73 -5.90
N TYR A 298 3.29 24.12 -6.68
CA TYR A 298 3.91 23.30 -7.72
C TYR A 298 5.42 23.42 -7.60
N SER A 299 6.06 22.32 -7.17
CA SER A 299 7.48 22.30 -6.82
C SER A 299 8.22 21.13 -7.47
N GLU A 300 9.50 21.32 -7.75
CA GLU A 300 10.45 20.26 -8.05
C GLU A 300 11.24 19.90 -6.79
N ILE A 301 11.41 18.61 -6.53
CA ILE A 301 12.20 18.05 -5.43
C ILE A 301 13.38 17.24 -6.02
N THR A 302 14.58 17.51 -5.52
CA THR A 302 15.82 16.80 -5.92
C THR A 302 16.68 16.46 -4.70
N ASN A 303 17.71 15.65 -4.90
CA ASN A 303 18.62 15.11 -3.89
C ASN A 303 17.95 14.23 -2.84
N VAL A 304 16.81 13.61 -3.17
CA VAL A 304 16.18 12.61 -2.31
C VAL A 304 17.04 11.35 -2.29
N GLU A 305 17.13 10.69 -1.13
CA GLU A 305 17.80 9.40 -1.02
C GLU A 305 16.92 8.27 -1.60
N TRP A 306 17.47 7.52 -2.55
CA TRP A 306 16.78 6.41 -3.21
C TRP A 306 17.74 5.35 -3.73
N GLY A 307 17.21 4.21 -4.16
CA GLY A 307 17.99 3.17 -4.80
C GLY A 307 17.16 2.08 -5.47
N VAL A 308 17.86 1.06 -6.00
CA VAL A 308 17.25 -0.15 -6.56
C VAL A 308 17.28 -1.24 -5.51
N LEU A 309 16.11 -1.76 -5.14
CA LEU A 309 15.96 -2.85 -4.18
C LEU A 309 16.24 -4.21 -4.82
N ALA A 310 15.69 -4.43 -6.02
CA ALA A 310 15.80 -5.66 -6.80
C ALA A 310 15.75 -5.36 -8.30
N SER A 311 16.41 -6.17 -9.12
CA SER A 311 16.48 -5.99 -10.58
C SER A 311 16.42 -7.32 -11.33
N GLY A 312 16.20 -7.29 -12.64
CA GLY A 312 16.09 -8.49 -13.47
C GLY A 312 14.76 -9.22 -13.26
N LEU A 313 13.71 -8.46 -12.94
CA LEU A 313 12.34 -8.91 -12.77
C LEU A 313 11.60 -8.83 -14.10
N ASP A 314 10.62 -9.72 -14.27
CA ASP A 314 9.86 -9.85 -15.50
C ASP A 314 8.55 -9.07 -15.37
N ASP A 315 8.59 -7.80 -15.78
CA ASP A 315 7.49 -6.83 -15.65
C ASP A 315 6.89 -6.83 -14.22
N PRO A 316 7.64 -6.41 -13.18
CA PRO A 316 7.10 -6.35 -11.83
C PRO A 316 5.89 -5.42 -11.80
N SER A 317 4.83 -5.83 -11.10
CA SER A 317 3.55 -5.12 -11.15
C SER A 317 2.98 -4.85 -9.76
N GLY A 318 2.34 -5.85 -9.15
CA GLY A 318 1.79 -5.74 -7.80
C GLY A 318 2.85 -5.85 -6.73
N ILE A 319 2.69 -5.08 -5.65
CA ILE A 319 3.53 -5.12 -4.46
C ILE A 319 2.65 -5.18 -3.22
N ALA A 320 3.02 -6.04 -2.26
CA ALA A 320 2.42 -6.07 -0.94
C ALA A 320 3.51 -6.16 0.14
N LEU A 321 3.22 -5.62 1.33
CA LEU A 321 4.14 -5.58 2.46
C LEU A 321 3.49 -6.25 3.67
N GLN A 322 4.19 -7.19 4.31
CA GLN A 322 3.79 -7.79 5.58
C GLN A 322 5.02 -7.91 6.49
N GLY A 323 5.02 -7.18 7.59
CA GLY A 323 6.17 -7.12 8.49
C GLY A 323 7.45 -6.72 7.75
N ASP A 324 8.45 -7.61 7.73
CA ASP A 324 9.71 -7.40 7.01
C ASP A 324 9.74 -8.02 5.60
N LYS A 325 8.61 -8.49 5.07
CA LYS A 325 8.53 -9.15 3.77
C LYS A 325 7.86 -8.27 2.73
N LEU A 326 8.54 -8.08 1.60
CA LEU A 326 7.99 -7.48 0.40
C LEU A 326 7.67 -8.56 -0.63
N PHE A 327 6.42 -8.63 -1.06
CA PHE A 327 5.95 -9.51 -2.12
C PHE A 327 5.85 -8.72 -3.42
N VAL A 328 6.30 -9.33 -4.53
CA VAL A 328 6.29 -8.69 -5.85
C VAL A 328 5.73 -9.68 -6.86
N SER A 329 4.65 -9.33 -7.53
CA SER A 329 4.12 -10.12 -8.65
C SER A 329 4.84 -9.76 -9.93
N LEU A 330 5.08 -10.77 -10.75
CA LEU A 330 5.78 -10.66 -12.03
C LEU A 330 4.78 -10.91 -13.16
N ASN A 331 4.31 -9.83 -13.77
CA ASN A 331 3.30 -9.89 -14.81
C ASN A 331 3.75 -10.74 -16.00
N GLY A 332 5.05 -10.66 -16.35
CA GLY A 332 5.62 -11.28 -17.54
C GLY A 332 5.69 -12.81 -17.49
N ASN A 333 5.71 -13.42 -16.30
CA ASN A 333 5.84 -14.88 -16.16
C ASN A 333 4.97 -15.55 -15.10
N GLY A 334 4.07 -14.83 -14.43
CA GLY A 334 3.11 -15.46 -13.52
C GLY A 334 3.69 -15.91 -12.18
N LYS A 335 4.86 -15.40 -11.80
CA LYS A 335 5.51 -15.71 -10.54
C LYS A 335 5.29 -14.62 -9.51
N ILE A 336 5.38 -15.01 -8.24
CA ILE A 336 5.44 -14.07 -7.12
C ILE A 336 6.75 -14.32 -6.38
N LYS A 337 7.49 -13.25 -6.11
CA LYS A 337 8.73 -13.29 -5.33
C LYS A 337 8.51 -12.66 -3.97
N ALA A 338 9.07 -13.27 -2.93
CA ALA A 338 9.15 -12.69 -1.60
C ALA A 338 10.59 -12.27 -1.30
N TYR A 339 10.73 -11.10 -0.69
CA TYR A 339 12.00 -10.50 -0.29
C TYR A 339 11.97 -10.16 1.20
N GLY A 340 13.02 -10.52 1.93
CA GLY A 340 13.23 -10.07 3.30
C GLY A 340 13.95 -8.73 3.30
N LEU A 341 13.32 -7.70 3.85
CA LEU A 341 13.82 -6.33 3.92
C LEU A 341 14.79 -6.17 5.10
N ALA A 342 15.96 -5.60 4.83
CA ALA A 342 16.87 -5.18 5.89
C ALA A 342 16.20 -4.16 6.82
N GLY A 343 16.64 -4.05 8.07
CA GLY A 343 15.99 -3.17 9.07
C GLY A 343 15.84 -1.70 8.70
N ASN A 344 16.66 -1.19 7.77
CA ASN A 344 16.54 0.17 7.24
C ASN A 344 15.64 0.29 6.00
N GLY A 345 15.06 -0.81 5.50
CA GLY A 345 14.23 -0.87 4.30
C GLY A 345 14.95 -0.70 2.96
N LYS A 346 16.25 -0.38 2.94
CA LYS A 346 17.00 0.06 1.75
C LYS A 346 17.72 -1.07 0.99
N SER A 347 17.55 -2.31 1.44
CA SER A 347 18.10 -3.49 0.77
C SER A 347 17.26 -4.71 1.11
N ALA A 348 17.29 -5.72 0.25
CA ALA A 348 16.52 -6.92 0.46
C ALA A 348 17.28 -8.19 0.06
N THR A 349 16.91 -9.30 0.69
CA THR A 349 17.36 -10.64 0.33
C THR A 349 16.20 -11.39 -0.29
N HIS A 350 16.41 -12.01 -1.47
CA HIS A 350 15.40 -12.89 -2.05
C HIS A 350 15.19 -14.11 -1.15
N LEU A 351 13.94 -14.38 -0.77
CA LEU A 351 13.60 -15.51 0.11
C LEU A 351 13.09 -16.70 -0.69
N GLN A 352 12.01 -16.50 -1.45
CA GLN A 352 11.32 -17.57 -2.16
C GLN A 352 10.66 -17.04 -3.44
N THR A 353 10.44 -17.93 -4.40
CA THR A 353 9.62 -17.67 -5.58
C THR A 353 8.59 -18.79 -5.71
N ILE A 354 7.34 -18.42 -5.95
CA ILE A 354 6.30 -19.38 -6.34
C ILE A 354 5.87 -19.15 -7.78
N ASP A 355 5.40 -20.21 -8.42
CA ASP A 355 4.77 -20.16 -9.73
C ASP A 355 3.27 -20.36 -9.56
N THR A 356 2.48 -19.35 -9.93
CA THR A 356 1.03 -19.44 -9.82
C THR A 356 0.40 -20.11 -11.04
N ASN A 357 1.17 -20.29 -12.13
CA ASN A 357 0.72 -20.64 -13.47
C ASN A 357 -0.34 -19.67 -14.06
N ALA A 358 -0.50 -18.48 -13.49
CA ALA A 358 -1.34 -17.43 -14.06
C ALA A 358 -0.56 -16.64 -15.11
N ASN A 359 -1.28 -16.05 -16.06
CA ASN A 359 -0.72 -15.06 -16.97
C ASN A 359 -1.17 -13.68 -16.50
N SER A 360 -0.32 -12.67 -16.68
CA SER A 360 -0.66 -11.27 -16.35
C SER A 360 -1.13 -11.08 -14.90
N ILE A 361 -0.29 -11.49 -13.95
CA ILE A 361 -0.53 -11.15 -12.53
C ILE A 361 -0.29 -9.65 -12.35
N MET A 362 -1.17 -8.99 -11.61
CA MET A 362 -1.08 -7.57 -11.30
C MET A 362 -1.11 -7.39 -9.78
N GLY A 363 -2.05 -6.62 -9.23
CA GLY A 363 -2.15 -6.33 -7.79
C GLY A 363 -1.97 -7.53 -6.88
N LEU A 364 -1.33 -7.26 -5.75
CA LEU A 364 -1.12 -8.17 -4.63
C LEU A 364 -1.65 -7.51 -3.37
N GLU A 365 -2.21 -8.30 -2.47
CA GLU A 365 -2.63 -7.83 -1.16
C GLU A 365 -2.48 -8.94 -0.13
N VAL A 366 -2.00 -8.59 1.06
CA VAL A 366 -2.02 -9.51 2.21
C VAL A 366 -3.29 -9.26 2.99
N GLY A 367 -4.19 -10.24 2.97
CA GLY A 367 -5.52 -10.16 3.55
C GLY A 367 -5.65 -10.90 4.88
N PRO A 368 -6.90 -11.17 5.30
CA PRO A 368 -7.21 -11.87 6.54
C PRO A 368 -6.47 -13.20 6.71
N ASN A 369 -5.99 -13.45 7.93
CA ASN A 369 -5.17 -14.62 8.28
C ASN A 369 -3.83 -14.68 7.51
N ASP A 370 -3.27 -13.51 7.21
CA ASP A 370 -1.98 -13.34 6.53
C ASP A 370 -1.90 -14.04 5.17
N LYS A 371 -3.04 -14.25 4.50
CA LYS A 371 -3.11 -14.91 3.20
C LYS A 371 -2.84 -13.93 2.08
N LEU A 372 -2.08 -14.36 1.08
CA LEU A 372 -1.80 -13.54 -0.10
C LEU A 372 -2.90 -13.69 -1.15
N TYR A 373 -3.40 -12.56 -1.64
CA TYR A 373 -4.37 -12.45 -2.72
C TYR A 373 -3.68 -11.81 -3.93
N TYR A 374 -4.10 -12.20 -5.13
CA TYR A 374 -3.57 -11.63 -6.35
C TYR A 374 -4.63 -11.51 -7.46
N VAL A 375 -4.44 -10.49 -8.30
CA VAL A 375 -5.22 -10.29 -9.52
C VAL A 375 -4.60 -11.07 -10.67
N SER A 376 -5.38 -11.93 -11.32
CA SER A 376 -5.07 -12.56 -12.60
C SER A 376 -5.84 -11.84 -13.72
N SER A 377 -5.28 -10.75 -14.22
CA SER A 377 -6.00 -9.80 -15.10
C SER A 377 -6.52 -10.43 -16.39
N SER A 378 -5.69 -11.25 -17.07
CA SER A 378 -6.09 -11.86 -18.35
C SER A 378 -7.24 -12.87 -18.25
N ASN A 379 -7.51 -13.36 -17.04
CA ASN A 379 -8.58 -14.32 -16.77
C ASN A 379 -9.77 -13.68 -16.05
N ASN A 380 -9.72 -12.38 -15.73
CA ASN A 380 -10.69 -11.67 -14.90
C ASN A 380 -10.96 -12.42 -13.57
N ARG A 381 -9.89 -12.69 -12.81
CA ARG A 381 -10.01 -13.39 -11.51
C ARG A 381 -9.22 -12.70 -10.43
N VAL A 382 -9.76 -12.76 -9.22
CA VAL A 382 -8.98 -12.62 -7.99
C VAL A 382 -8.82 -14.00 -7.35
N ILE A 383 -7.62 -14.31 -6.91
CA ILE A 383 -7.25 -15.62 -6.40
C ILE A 383 -6.53 -15.43 -5.06
N ARG A 384 -6.91 -16.23 -4.06
CA ARG A 384 -6.23 -16.36 -2.79
C ARG A 384 -5.30 -17.58 -2.80
N ILE A 385 -4.14 -17.42 -2.20
CA ILE A 385 -3.20 -18.50 -1.93
C ILE A 385 -3.51 -19.07 -0.55
N ASP A 386 -3.74 -20.38 -0.48
CA ASP A 386 -3.95 -21.12 0.76
C ASP A 386 -2.75 -22.08 0.97
N PRO A 387 -1.72 -21.66 1.73
CA PRO A 387 -0.56 -22.49 2.05
C PRO A 387 -0.97 -23.74 2.82
N HIS A 388 -0.35 -24.86 2.49
CA HIS A 388 -0.47 -26.07 3.29
C HIS A 388 0.35 -25.93 4.59
N PRO A 389 -0.14 -26.45 5.72
CA PRO A 389 0.61 -26.47 6.98
C PRO A 389 1.96 -27.21 6.86
N ASP A 390 2.92 -26.71 7.62
CA ASP A 390 4.28 -27.23 7.82
C ASP A 390 4.70 -26.83 9.24
N ALA A 391 4.49 -27.73 10.21
CA ALA A 391 4.58 -27.40 11.62
C ALA A 391 6.02 -27.35 12.15
N ASP A 392 6.96 -28.05 11.51
CA ASP A 392 8.37 -28.11 11.91
C ASP A 392 9.34 -27.40 10.94
N LEU A 393 8.81 -26.85 9.85
CA LEU A 393 9.46 -25.96 8.90
C LEU A 393 10.57 -26.65 8.09
N ASP A 394 10.36 -27.91 7.73
CA ASP A 394 11.29 -28.71 6.94
C ASP A 394 11.04 -28.67 5.42
N TRP A 395 10.00 -27.92 5.00
CA TRP A 395 9.51 -27.77 3.62
C TRP A 395 8.68 -28.95 3.09
N ILE A 396 8.27 -29.87 3.95
CA ILE A 396 7.33 -30.93 3.62
C ILE A 396 6.02 -30.60 4.34
N ARG A 397 4.91 -30.58 3.59
CA ARG A 397 3.61 -30.30 4.21
C ARG A 397 3.25 -31.43 5.16
N ASP A 398 2.65 -31.11 6.32
CA ASP A 398 2.33 -32.07 7.40
C ASP A 398 1.66 -33.36 6.88
N SER A 399 0.73 -33.24 5.92
CA SER A 399 0.02 -34.39 5.35
C SER A 399 0.87 -35.39 4.55
N LEU A 400 2.14 -35.06 4.27
CA LEU A 400 3.11 -35.88 3.55
C LEU A 400 4.38 -36.16 4.38
N ASP A 401 4.42 -35.68 5.63
CA ASP A 401 5.56 -35.81 6.53
C ASP A 401 5.31 -36.92 7.56
N ASP A 402 6.22 -37.90 7.64
CA ASP A 402 6.18 -38.99 8.62
C ASP A 402 6.61 -38.55 10.03
N CYS A 403 7.24 -37.37 10.15
CA CYS A 403 7.74 -36.74 11.37
C CYS A 403 7.28 -35.28 11.52
N ASP A 404 6.01 -34.99 11.20
CA ASP A 404 5.32 -33.67 11.17
C ASP A 404 5.47 -32.69 12.37
N GLN A 405 6.28 -33.00 13.37
CA GLN A 405 6.59 -32.15 14.52
C GLN A 405 8.10 -32.07 14.78
N THR A 406 8.95 -32.64 13.93
CA THR A 406 10.38 -32.78 14.15
C THR A 406 11.13 -32.70 12.83
N TYR A 407 11.69 -31.51 12.58
CA TYR A 407 12.45 -31.18 11.38
C TYR A 407 13.36 -32.33 10.92
N GLY A 408 13.22 -32.69 9.66
CA GLY A 408 14.07 -33.68 9.02
C GLY A 408 14.47 -33.35 7.59
N THR A 409 15.27 -34.24 7.02
CA THR A 409 15.75 -34.11 5.64
C THR A 409 15.70 -35.44 4.88
N SER A 410 15.16 -36.49 5.48
CA SER A 410 15.02 -37.80 4.84
C SER A 410 14.02 -37.74 3.68
N THR A 411 14.35 -38.41 2.58
CA THR A 411 13.53 -38.47 1.35
C THR A 411 13.27 -39.89 0.84
N GLU A 412 13.94 -40.91 1.38
CA GLU A 412 13.92 -42.28 0.83
C GLU A 412 12.98 -43.24 1.57
N ASP A 413 12.81 -43.10 2.89
CA ASP A 413 11.94 -43.96 3.69
C ASP A 413 10.89 -43.20 4.49
N ARG A 414 11.28 -42.61 5.62
CA ARG A 414 10.38 -41.79 6.45
C ARG A 414 10.58 -40.34 6.06
N VAL A 415 9.77 -39.89 5.12
CA VAL A 415 9.89 -38.58 4.50
C VAL A 415 9.70 -37.50 5.57
N GLY A 416 10.62 -36.54 5.65
CA GLY A 416 10.60 -35.46 6.65
C GLY A 416 11.12 -35.85 8.04
N CYS A 417 11.57 -37.10 8.23
CA CYS A 417 12.24 -37.48 9.47
C CYS A 417 13.73 -37.07 9.51
N PRO A 418 14.32 -36.92 10.72
CA PRO A 418 15.74 -36.63 10.88
C PRO A 418 16.64 -37.66 10.18
N ASP A 419 17.48 -37.20 9.26
CA ASP A 419 18.53 -38.00 8.61
C ASP A 419 19.89 -37.61 9.23
N GLN A 420 20.47 -38.53 10.01
CA GLN A 420 21.65 -38.24 10.81
C GLN A 420 22.97 -38.26 10.02
N ASP A 421 23.03 -38.99 8.91
CA ASP A 421 24.26 -39.16 8.13
C ASP A 421 24.19 -38.54 6.72
N GLY A 422 23.04 -38.00 6.34
CA GLY A 422 22.80 -37.26 5.11
C GLY A 422 22.70 -38.17 3.88
N ASP A 423 22.38 -39.45 4.07
CA ASP A 423 22.29 -40.43 2.98
C ASP A 423 20.88 -40.52 2.36
N GLY A 424 19.92 -39.79 2.90
CA GLY A 424 18.51 -39.73 2.49
C GLY A 424 17.58 -40.62 3.33
N TRP A 425 18.08 -41.44 4.24
CA TRP A 425 17.32 -42.36 5.10
C TRP A 425 17.28 -41.88 6.56
N SER A 426 16.21 -42.26 7.29
CA SER A 426 15.97 -41.84 8.69
C SER A 426 16.70 -42.62 9.79
#